data_AF-A0A0E9MWB6-F1
#
_entry.id   AF-A0A0E9MWB6-F1
#
_cell.length_a   1.000
_cell.length_b   1.000
_cell.length_c   1.000
_cell.angle_alpha   90.00
_cell.angle_beta   90.00
_cell.angle_gamma   90.00
#
_symmetry.space_group_name_H-M   'P 1'
#
loop_
_entity.id
_entity.type
_entity.pdbx_description
1 polymer ?
#
loop_
_entity_poly.entity_id
_entity_poly.type
_entity_poly.pdbx_seq_one_letter_code
_entity_poly.pdbx_strand_id
1 'polypeptide(L)'
;MLHMGLDLFHFLPVHPDNTSYSDIVEKDWLNAHPECAAALLGWLEAYEGNYRLHYRVLGHQRKGMNASFCKDFQDGYHFKLEVVESAYAYLKADHISPLDRLQENFRSHFINNFIPGQSIFCVSF
;
A
#
# COMPACT_ATOMS: atom_id res chain seq x y z
N MET A 1 11.04 21.13 -8.30
CA MET A 1 10.39 19.80 -8.22
C MET A 1 10.48 19.33 -6.78
N LEU A 2 9.40 19.52 -6.02
CA LEU A 2 9.29 18.94 -4.68
C LEU A 2 9.40 17.42 -4.84
N HIS A 3 10.45 16.83 -4.27
CA HIS A 3 10.57 15.38 -4.15
C HIS A 3 9.51 14.96 -3.12
N MET A 4 8.30 14.68 -3.59
CA MET A 4 7.42 13.83 -2.80
C MET A 4 8.17 12.49 -2.58
N GLY A 5 8.11 12.00 -1.35
CA GLY A 5 8.89 10.84 -0.96
C GLY A 5 8.11 9.59 -1.31
N LEU A 6 8.69 8.70 -2.12
CA LEU A 6 8.14 7.37 -2.32
C LEU A 6 8.07 6.62 -0.99
N ASP A 7 6.85 6.33 -0.58
CA ASP A 7 6.50 5.55 0.59
C ASP A 7 5.60 4.37 0.17
N LEU A 8 5.98 3.18 0.64
CA LEU A 8 5.28 1.94 0.37
C LEU A 8 4.70 1.42 1.67
N PHE A 9 3.42 1.06 1.64
CA PHE A 9 2.74 0.54 2.80
C PHE A 9 2.05 -0.79 2.50
N HIS A 10 2.00 -1.64 3.51
CA HIS A 10 1.16 -2.82 3.53
C HIS A 10 0.13 -2.63 4.64
N PHE A 11 -1.13 -2.49 4.24
CA PHE A 11 -2.27 -2.36 5.14
C PHE A 11 -3.08 -3.65 5.17
N LEU A 12 -3.68 -3.93 6.31
CA LEU A 12 -4.75 -4.91 6.45
C LEU A 12 -6.00 -4.19 6.94
N PRO A 13 -7.08 -4.13 6.14
CA PRO A 13 -8.38 -3.65 6.58
C PRO A 13 -8.86 -4.43 7.81
N VAL A 14 -9.41 -3.71 8.78
CA VAL A 14 -9.94 -4.29 10.01
C VAL A 14 -11.20 -3.55 10.43
N HIS A 15 -12.00 -4.17 11.29
CA HIS A 15 -13.00 -3.43 12.04
C HIS A 15 -12.33 -2.47 13.03
N PRO A 16 -12.95 -1.31 13.33
CA PRO A 16 -12.37 -0.32 14.22
C PRO A 16 -12.10 -0.89 15.62
N ASP A 17 -10.86 -0.71 16.08
CA ASP A 17 -10.43 -0.98 17.45
C ASP A 17 -9.39 0.05 17.91
N ASN A 18 -8.97 -0.01 19.18
CA ASN A 18 -8.01 0.93 19.77
C ASN A 18 -6.59 0.85 19.18
N THR A 19 -6.34 -0.07 18.24
CA THR A 19 -5.05 -0.29 17.58
C THR A 19 -5.10 0.02 16.07
N SER A 20 -6.30 0.30 15.55
CA SER A 20 -6.51 0.60 14.14
C SER A 20 -6.21 2.05 13.82
N TYR A 21 -5.63 2.28 12.64
CA TYR A 21 -5.59 3.57 11.97
C TYR A 21 -6.83 3.72 11.10
N SER A 22 -7.10 4.93 10.62
CA SER A 22 -8.18 5.17 9.67
C SER A 22 -7.86 6.28 8.70
N ASP A 23 -8.26 6.09 7.43
CA ASP A 23 -8.23 7.13 6.40
C ASP A 23 -9.61 7.35 5.79
N ILE A 24 -9.81 8.54 5.23
CA ILE A 24 -10.99 8.87 4.44
C ILE A 24 -10.74 8.42 3.01
N VAL A 25 -11.63 7.56 2.51
CA VAL A 25 -11.68 7.17 1.11
C VAL A 25 -12.78 8.00 0.46
N GLU A 26 -12.37 8.90 -0.42
CA GLU A 26 -13.30 9.77 -1.13
C GLU A 26 -14.25 8.96 -2.01
N LYS A 27 -15.54 9.31 -1.97
CA LYS A 27 -16.56 8.61 -2.76
C LYS A 27 -16.27 8.68 -4.25
N ASP A 28 -15.78 9.82 -4.74
CA ASP A 28 -15.47 10.00 -6.16
C ASP A 28 -14.26 9.18 -6.59
N TRP A 29 -13.23 9.08 -5.74
CA TRP A 29 -12.10 8.18 -5.98
C TRP A 29 -12.56 6.72 -6.04
N LEU A 30 -13.43 6.30 -5.13
CA LEU A 30 -13.96 4.93 -5.10
C LEU A 30 -14.77 4.61 -6.36
N ASN A 31 -15.57 5.55 -6.85
CA ASN A 31 -16.34 5.39 -8.09
C ASN A 31 -15.43 5.30 -9.32
N ALA A 32 -14.29 5.99 -9.31
CA ALA A 32 -13.31 5.93 -10.39
C ALA A 32 -12.48 4.63 -10.40
N HIS A 33 -12.44 3.90 -9.29
CA HIS A 33 -11.65 2.68 -9.10
C HIS A 33 -12.55 1.50 -8.66
N PRO A 34 -13.44 1.01 -9.55
CA PRO A 34 -14.42 -0.02 -9.20
C PRO A 34 -13.81 -1.33 -8.72
N GLU A 35 -12.60 -1.67 -9.17
CA GLU A 35 -11.83 -2.82 -8.69
C GLU A 35 -11.39 -2.66 -7.22
N CYS A 36 -11.01 -1.45 -6.82
CA CYS A 36 -10.71 -1.12 -5.43
C CYS A 36 -11.98 -1.12 -4.59
N ALA A 37 -13.07 -0.57 -5.13
CA ALA A 37 -14.38 -0.56 -4.48
C ALA A 37 -14.88 -1.97 -4.15
N ALA A 38 -14.76 -2.90 -5.09
CA ALA A 38 -15.17 -4.29 -4.90
C ALA A 38 -14.35 -4.98 -3.78
N ALA A 39 -13.05 -4.70 -3.70
CA ALA A 39 -12.18 -5.25 -2.66
C ALA A 39 -12.44 -4.65 -1.26
N LEU A 40 -12.91 -3.39 -1.20
CA LEU A 40 -13.07 -2.65 0.05
C LEU A 40 -14.51 -2.64 0.61
N LEU A 41 -15.52 -3.03 -0.17
CA LEU A 41 -16.94 -2.82 0.19
C LEU A 41 -17.34 -3.33 1.58
N GLY A 42 -16.74 -4.42 2.06
CA GLY A 42 -17.01 -4.98 3.40
C GLY A 42 -16.29 -4.29 4.57
N TRP A 43 -15.36 -3.38 4.27
CA TRP A 43 -14.49 -2.71 5.23
C TRP A 43 -14.72 -1.20 5.34
N LEU A 44 -15.54 -0.64 4.44
CA LEU A 44 -15.83 0.79 4.37
C LEU A 44 -17.03 1.16 5.24
N GLU A 45 -16.86 2.18 6.06
CA GLU A 45 -17.93 2.77 6.87
C GLU A 45 -18.33 4.13 6.28
N ALA A 46 -19.63 4.43 6.23
CA ALA A 46 -20.09 5.74 5.75
C ALA A 46 -19.62 6.84 6.71
N TYR A 47 -18.98 7.89 6.17
CA TYR A 47 -18.45 8.99 6.98
C TYR A 47 -18.51 10.32 6.23
N GLU A 48 -19.31 11.27 6.72
CA GLU A 48 -19.37 12.65 6.21
C GLU A 48 -19.54 12.77 4.67
N GLY A 49 -20.36 11.89 4.07
CA GLY A 49 -20.59 11.86 2.61
C GLY A 49 -19.53 11.11 1.80
N ASN A 50 -18.47 10.64 2.47
CA ASN A 50 -17.42 9.76 1.97
C ASN A 50 -17.45 8.41 2.69
N TYR A 51 -16.34 7.68 2.61
CA TYR A 51 -16.12 6.46 3.36
C TYR A 51 -14.91 6.59 4.28
N ARG A 52 -14.91 5.81 5.35
CA ARG A 52 -13.77 5.62 6.23
C ARG A 52 -13.31 4.18 6.14
N LEU A 53 -12.01 3.98 5.95
CA LEU A 53 -11.37 2.67 6.00
C LEU A 53 -10.55 2.57 7.27
N HIS A 54 -10.82 1.56 8.09
CA HIS A 54 -9.99 1.21 9.25
C HIS A 54 -8.97 0.14 8.86
N TYR A 55 -7.72 0.29 9.29
CA TYR A 55 -6.66 -0.65 8.92
C TYR A 55 -5.54 -0.75 9.97
N ARG A 56 -4.75 -1.83 9.87
CA ARG A 56 -3.46 -1.99 10.56
C ARG A 56 -2.33 -1.89 9.56
N VAL A 57 -1.25 -1.22 9.94
CA VAL A 57 -0.02 -1.18 9.13
C VAL A 57 0.82 -2.42 9.48
N LEU A 58 1.01 -3.29 8.49
CA LEU A 58 1.82 -4.52 8.62
C LEU A 58 3.23 -4.34 8.07
N GLY A 59 3.40 -3.37 7.17
CA GLY A 59 4.68 -3.06 6.55
C GLY A 59 4.76 -1.61 6.12
N HIS A 60 5.96 -1.05 6.25
CA HIS A 60 6.33 0.25 5.70
C HIS A 60 7.74 0.16 5.13
N GLN A 61 7.94 0.76 3.96
CA GLN A 61 9.26 0.94 3.39
C GLN A 61 9.31 2.25 2.63
N ARG A 62 10.34 3.05 2.96
CA ARG A 62 10.59 4.32 2.30
C ARG A 62 11.80 4.20 1.38
N LYS A 63 11.73 4.81 0.19
CA LYS A 63 12.81 4.78 -0.82
C LYS A 63 13.21 3.33 -1.17
N GLY A 64 14.42 3.18 -1.73
CA GLY A 64 14.95 1.88 -2.10
C GLY A 64 14.35 1.28 -3.37
N MET A 65 13.68 2.08 -4.20
CA MET A 65 13.20 1.67 -5.53
C MET A 65 14.01 2.34 -6.64
N ASN A 66 14.23 1.63 -7.74
CA ASN A 66 14.84 2.21 -8.93
C ASN A 66 13.87 3.16 -9.66
N ALA A 67 14.40 4.03 -10.54
CA ALA A 67 13.61 5.07 -11.20
C ALA A 67 12.51 4.56 -12.14
N SER A 68 12.59 3.32 -12.62
CA SER A 68 11.55 2.73 -13.45
C SER A 68 10.29 2.40 -12.64
N PHE A 69 10.41 2.24 -11.32
CA PHE A 69 9.25 1.98 -10.45
C PHE A 69 8.18 3.07 -10.60
N CYS A 70 8.57 4.34 -10.59
CA CYS A 70 7.63 5.47 -10.75
C CYS A 70 6.95 5.53 -12.13
N LYS A 71 7.44 4.78 -13.12
CA LYS A 71 6.83 4.68 -14.45
C LYS A 71 5.86 3.52 -14.52
N ASP A 72 6.18 2.43 -13.84
CA ASP A 72 5.48 1.16 -13.93
C ASP A 72 4.40 1.02 -12.86
N PHE A 73 4.49 1.81 -11.78
CA PHE A 73 3.52 1.87 -10.69
C PHE A 73 2.91 3.27 -10.60
N GLN A 74 1.60 3.29 -10.34
CA GLN A 74 0.85 4.51 -10.06
C GLN A 74 0.59 4.61 -8.55
N ASP A 75 0.34 5.83 -8.08
CA ASP A 75 -0.16 6.08 -6.73
C ASP A 75 -1.50 5.35 -6.52
N GLY A 76 -1.67 4.71 -5.37
CA GLY A 76 -2.92 4.04 -5.03
C GLY A 76 -2.77 2.62 -4.47
N TYR A 77 -3.87 1.87 -4.54
CA TYR A 77 -4.04 0.60 -3.83
C TYR A 77 -3.96 -0.60 -4.78
N HIS A 78 -3.21 -1.63 -4.35
CA HIS A 78 -3.06 -2.88 -5.05
C HIS A 78 -3.37 -4.06 -4.13
N PHE A 79 -4.19 -5.00 -4.61
CA PHE A 79 -4.75 -6.10 -3.80
C PHE A 79 -4.23 -7.49 -4.21
N LYS A 80 -3.31 -7.52 -5.18
CA LYS A 80 -2.79 -8.74 -5.81
C LYS A 80 -1.35 -8.97 -5.37
N LEU A 81 -1.06 -10.17 -4.89
CA LEU A 81 0.29 -10.54 -4.47
C LEU A 81 1.29 -10.40 -5.62
N GLU A 82 0.89 -10.71 -6.84
CA GLU A 82 1.75 -10.63 -8.03
C GLU A 82 2.24 -9.20 -8.29
N VAL A 83 1.47 -8.19 -7.89
CA VAL A 83 1.86 -6.76 -7.99
C VAL A 83 2.88 -6.41 -6.91
N VAL A 84 2.77 -7.01 -5.72
CA VAL A 84 3.74 -6.83 -4.63
C VAL A 84 5.05 -7.51 -4.98
N GLU A 85 5.00 -8.71 -5.54
CA GLU A 85 6.17 -9.45 -6.02
C GLU A 85 6.86 -8.74 -7.19
N SER A 86 6.10 -8.13 -8.11
CA SER A 86 6.70 -7.33 -9.18
C SER A 86 7.39 -6.08 -8.63
N ALA A 87 6.81 -5.41 -7.63
CA ALA A 87 7.44 -4.26 -6.95
C ALA A 87 8.78 -4.63 -6.30
N TYR A 88 8.91 -5.84 -5.74
CA TYR A 88 10.17 -6.34 -5.15
C TYR A 88 11.34 -6.32 -6.14
N ALA A 89 11.08 -6.57 -7.43
CA ALA A 89 12.12 -6.55 -8.48
C ALA A 89 12.69 -5.15 -8.73
N TYR A 90 12.03 -4.09 -8.25
CA TYR A 90 12.49 -2.72 -8.40
C TYR A 90 13.41 -2.25 -7.29
N LEU A 91 13.62 -3.09 -6.25
CA LEU A 91 14.46 -2.72 -5.12
C LEU A 91 15.89 -2.41 -5.57
N LYS A 92 16.41 -1.29 -5.08
CA LYS A 92 17.77 -0.80 -5.34
C LYS A 92 18.33 -0.20 -4.07
N ALA A 93 19.56 -0.59 -3.73
CA ALA A 93 20.28 0.01 -2.60
C ALA A 93 20.30 1.54 -2.71
N ASP A 94 20.20 2.21 -1.57
CA ASP A 94 20.43 3.64 -1.47
C ASP A 94 21.65 3.93 -0.58
N HIS A 95 21.90 5.20 -0.30
CA HIS A 95 23.04 5.64 0.51
C HIS A 95 22.88 5.32 2.01
N ILE A 96 21.71 4.85 2.44
CA ILE A 96 21.38 4.56 3.85
C ILE A 96 21.23 3.05 4.07
N SER A 97 20.56 2.36 3.16
CA SER A 97 20.14 0.97 3.30
C SER A 97 20.73 0.10 2.19
N PRO A 98 21.51 -0.94 2.53
CA PRO A 98 21.99 -1.90 1.56
C PRO A 98 20.84 -2.75 1.01
N LEU A 99 21.03 -3.30 -0.20
CA LEU A 99 19.96 -3.98 -0.95
C LEU A 99 19.40 -5.19 -0.21
N ASP A 100 20.25 -5.99 0.43
CA ASP A 100 19.86 -7.16 1.22
C ASP A 100 18.92 -6.80 2.36
N ARG A 101 19.17 -5.69 3.07
CA ARG A 101 18.29 -5.20 4.13
C ARG A 101 16.94 -4.74 3.60
N LEU A 102 16.93 -4.04 2.47
CA LEU A 102 15.69 -3.62 1.81
C LEU A 102 14.88 -4.83 1.35
N GLN A 103 15.56 -5.82 0.77
CA GLN A 103 14.96 -7.07 0.32
C GLN A 103 14.37 -7.89 1.46
N GLU A 104 15.09 -8.01 2.58
CA GLU A 104 14.60 -8.72 3.75
C GLU A 104 13.36 -8.03 4.34
N ASN A 105 13.42 -6.71 4.52
CA ASN A 105 12.28 -5.92 5.01
C ASN A 105 11.07 -6.07 4.09
N PHE A 106 11.27 -5.94 2.77
CA PHE A 106 10.16 -6.07 1.82
C PHE A 106 9.57 -7.48 1.84
N ARG A 107 10.41 -8.52 1.87
CA ARG A 107 9.93 -9.91 1.88
C ARG A 107 9.14 -10.22 3.15
N SER A 108 9.67 -9.86 4.32
CA SER A 108 9.02 -10.16 5.60
C SER A 108 7.73 -9.37 5.80
N HIS A 109 7.73 -8.09 5.46
CA HIS A 109 6.62 -7.21 5.78
C HIS A 109 5.58 -7.08 4.67
N PHE A 110 5.93 -7.34 3.40
CA PHE A 110 5.02 -7.16 2.28
C PHE A 110 4.63 -8.49 1.65
N ILE A 111 5.58 -9.36 1.31
CA ILE A 111 5.29 -10.61 0.58
C ILE A 111 4.77 -11.70 1.51
N ASN A 112 5.54 -12.07 2.54
CA ASN A 112 5.23 -13.22 3.40
C ASN A 112 3.93 -13.02 4.21
N ASN A 113 3.60 -11.77 4.52
CA ASN A 113 2.42 -11.40 5.31
C ASN A 113 1.24 -10.96 4.44
N PHE A 114 1.37 -10.96 3.11
CA PHE A 114 0.27 -10.56 2.24
C PHE A 114 -0.85 -11.60 2.26
N ILE A 115 -2.07 -11.17 2.48
CA ILE A 115 -3.26 -12.01 2.43
C ILE A 115 -4.02 -11.66 1.14
N PRO A 116 -3.99 -12.52 0.09
CA PRO A 116 -4.66 -12.23 -1.17
C PRO A 116 -6.15 -11.89 -0.98
N GLY A 117 -6.58 -10.78 -1.58
CA GLY A 117 -7.97 -10.30 -1.48
C GLY A 117 -8.33 -9.61 -0.16
N GLN A 118 -7.39 -9.47 0.78
CA GLN A 118 -7.60 -8.72 2.02
C GLN A 118 -6.55 -7.63 2.21
N SER A 119 -5.27 -7.99 2.07
CA SER A 119 -4.17 -7.04 2.20
C SER A 119 -4.19 -5.99 1.08
N ILE A 120 -3.72 -4.80 1.42
CA ILE A 120 -3.53 -3.67 0.50
C ILE A 120 -2.06 -3.32 0.45
N PHE A 121 -1.47 -3.34 -0.73
CA PHE A 121 -0.20 -2.71 -1.01
C PHE A 121 -0.48 -1.29 -1.54
N CYS A 122 -0.10 -0.29 -0.77
CA CYS A 122 -0.29 1.12 -1.12
C CYS A 122 1.05 1.73 -1.55
N VAL A 123 1.07 2.31 -2.74
CA VAL A 123 2.18 3.10 -3.26
C VAL A 123 1.78 4.56 -3.13
N SER A 124 2.62 5.39 -2.50
CA SER A 124 2.42 6.83 -2.39
C SER A 124 3.68 7.57 -2.82
N PHE A 125 3.56 8.47 -3.81
CA PHE A 125 4.70 9.20 -4.37
C PHE A 125 4.95 10.53 -3.68
#